data_AF-A0A949F6E2-F1
#
_entry.id   AF-A0A949F6E2-F1
#
_cell.length_a   1.000
_cell.length_b   1.000
_cell.length_c   1.000
_cell.angle_alpha   90.00
_cell.angle_beta   90.00
_cell.angle_gamma   90.00
#
_symmetry.space_group_name_H-M   'P 1'
#
loop_
_entity.id
_entity.type
_entity.pdbx_description
1 polymer ?
#
loop_
_entity_poly.entity_id
_entity_poly.type
_entity_poly.pdbx_seq_one_letter_code
_entity_poly.pdbx_strand_id
1 'polypeptide(L)'
;MRKKTGKTTAKKVDLLKLIKNRRTIRKYQDRPISKRILNKIIEAGVWGPSVHGIQPWQFLVINNASFIKEVAKILLRRSMEKEIAGRILLDSTANTINNAPLLIAVYNNKEVVK
;
A
#
# COMPACT_ATOMS: atom_id res chain seq x y z
N MET A 1 50.87 0.43 4.42
CA MET A 1 49.80 -0.34 3.74
C MET A 1 48.51 0.49 3.70
N ARG A 2 48.17 1.07 2.54
CA ARG A 2 46.95 1.88 2.34
C ARG A 2 45.76 0.95 2.09
N LYS A 3 44.79 0.90 3.01
CA LYS A 3 43.53 0.17 2.81
C LYS A 3 42.76 0.81 1.65
N LYS A 4 42.55 0.08 0.56
CA LYS A 4 41.69 0.49 -0.57
C LYS A 4 40.25 0.52 -0.06
N THR A 5 39.73 1.70 0.22
CA THR A 5 38.29 1.91 0.46
C THR A 5 37.56 1.73 -0.87
N GLY A 6 36.91 0.58 -1.06
CA GLY A 6 36.03 0.35 -2.20
C GLY A 6 34.89 1.37 -2.18
N LYS A 7 34.88 2.29 -3.15
CA LYS A 7 33.74 3.19 -3.38
C LYS A 7 32.53 2.31 -3.75
N THR A 8 31.58 2.17 -2.84
CA THR A 8 30.26 1.63 -3.16
C THR A 8 29.57 2.60 -4.12
N THR A 9 29.64 2.33 -5.42
CA THR A 9 28.92 3.12 -6.43
C THR A 9 27.42 2.88 -6.27
N ALA A 10 26.70 3.90 -5.81
CA ALA A 10 25.24 3.86 -5.78
C ALA A 10 24.73 3.64 -7.21
N LYS A 11 23.97 2.55 -7.42
CA LYS A 11 23.39 2.20 -8.72
C LYS A 11 22.45 3.34 -9.12
N LYS A 12 22.73 4.02 -10.25
CA LYS A 12 21.86 5.09 -10.77
C LYS A 12 20.51 4.48 -11.14
N VAL A 13 19.45 4.86 -10.43
CA VAL A 13 18.07 4.44 -10.71
C VAL A 13 17.44 5.44 -11.67
N ASP A 14 16.97 4.96 -12.81
CA ASP A 14 16.12 5.75 -13.70
C ASP A 14 14.69 5.77 -13.13
N LEU A 15 14.27 6.95 -12.66
CA LEU A 15 12.97 7.15 -12.03
C LEU A 15 11.82 6.90 -13.00
N LEU A 16 11.93 7.35 -14.26
CA LEU A 16 10.86 7.19 -15.24
C LEU A 16 10.66 5.71 -15.58
N LYS A 17 11.76 4.98 -15.75
CA LYS A 17 11.73 3.53 -15.96
C LYS A 17 11.15 2.79 -14.74
N LEU A 18 11.48 3.20 -13.53
CA LEU A 18 10.93 2.62 -12.30
C LEU A 18 9.41 2.77 -12.24
N ILE A 19 8.90 3.97 -12.51
CA ILE A 19 7.45 4.26 -12.50
C ILE A 19 6.73 3.43 -13.56
N LYS A 20 7.25 3.37 -14.80
CA LYS A 20 6.66 2.59 -15.90
C LYS A 20 6.60 1.08 -15.63
N ASN A 21 7.58 0.55 -14.89
CA ASN A 21 7.65 -0.87 -14.57
C ASN A 21 6.74 -1.29 -13.40
N ARG A 22 6.14 -0.35 -12.64
CA ARG A 22 5.25 -0.69 -11.52
C ARG A 22 3.97 -1.35 -12.05
N ARG A 23 3.61 -2.49 -11.46
CA ARG A 23 2.36 -3.20 -11.75
C ARG A 23 1.50 -3.31 -10.49
N THR A 24 0.19 -3.39 -10.68
CA THR A 24 -0.74 -3.78 -9.61
C THR A 24 -0.60 -5.28 -9.39
N ILE A 25 -0.09 -5.67 -8.22
CA ILE A 25 0.08 -7.07 -7.81
C ILE A 25 -1.17 -7.54 -7.07
N ARG A 26 -1.59 -8.79 -7.31
CA ARG A 26 -2.80 -9.39 -6.70
C ARG A 26 -2.56 -10.75 -6.05
N LYS A 27 -1.33 -11.24 -6.11
CA LYS A 27 -0.87 -12.48 -5.47
C LYS A 27 0.39 -12.14 -4.70
N TYR A 28 0.39 -12.41 -3.41
CA TYR A 28 1.48 -12.04 -2.52
C TYR A 28 2.16 -13.28 -1.96
N GLN A 29 3.43 -13.13 -1.60
CA GLN A 29 4.11 -14.13 -0.79
C GLN A 29 3.68 -13.94 0.66
N ASP A 30 3.55 -15.05 1.38
CA ASP A 30 3.37 -15.04 2.83
C ASP A 30 4.71 -14.78 3.53
N ARG A 31 5.19 -13.54 3.42
CA ARG A 31 6.46 -13.09 4.01
C ARG A 31 6.23 -11.82 4.82
N PRO A 32 6.73 -11.76 6.07
CA PRO A 32 6.62 -10.56 6.88
C PRO A 32 7.41 -9.40 6.28
N ILE A 33 6.85 -8.19 6.40
CA ILE A 33 7.50 -6.95 5.95
C ILE A 33 8.17 -6.29 7.15
N SER A 34 9.45 -5.95 7.02
CA SER A 34 10.18 -5.27 8.10
C SER A 34 9.62 -3.87 8.40
N LYS A 35 9.63 -3.46 9.67
CA LYS A 35 9.20 -2.12 10.11
C LYS A 35 9.94 -1.00 9.38
N ARG A 36 11.24 -1.20 9.09
CA ARG A 36 12.06 -0.23 8.33
C ARG A 36 11.51 0.02 6.92
N ILE A 37 11.08 -1.04 6.22
CA ILE A 37 10.50 -0.91 4.88
C ILE A 37 9.13 -0.23 4.97
N LEU A 38 8.29 -0.63 5.94
CA LEU A 38 6.98 -0.01 6.16
C LEU A 38 7.11 1.49 6.43
N ASN A 39 8.01 1.90 7.32
CA ASN A 39 8.24 3.30 7.63
C ASN A 39 8.62 4.11 6.39
N LYS A 40 9.48 3.58 5.51
CA LYS A 40 9.85 4.26 4.25
C LYS A 40 8.67 4.39 3.29
N ILE A 41 7.78 3.39 3.23
CA ILE A 41 6.57 3.45 2.40
C ILE A 41 5.62 4.52 2.93
N ILE A 42 5.39 4.55 4.25
CA ILE A 42 4.54 5.56 4.88
C ILE A 42 5.12 6.96 4.73
N GLU A 43 6.43 7.13 4.96
CA GLU A 43 7.14 8.40 4.75
C GLU A 43 6.94 8.92 3.32
N ALA A 44 7.12 8.06 2.31
CA ALA A 44 6.88 8.43 0.92
C ALA A 44 5.41 8.86 0.67
N GLY A 45 4.45 8.21 1.34
CA GLY A 45 3.04 8.61 1.29
C GLY A 45 2.77 9.94 1.98
N VAL A 46 3.43 10.22 3.10
CA VAL A 46 3.32 11.48 3.87
C VAL A 46 3.80 12.68 3.07
N TRP A 47 4.81 12.51 2.21
CA TRP A 47 5.33 13.58 1.35
C TRP A 47 4.51 13.80 0.06
N GLY A 48 3.32 13.18 -0.06
CA GLY A 48 2.36 13.56 -1.10
C GLY A 48 1.96 15.04 -0.97
N PRO A 49 1.60 15.72 -2.07
CA PRO A 49 1.11 17.09 -2.00
C PRO A 49 -0.25 17.15 -1.30
N SER A 50 -0.47 18.18 -0.47
CA SER A 50 -1.78 18.48 0.13
C SER A 50 -2.07 19.98 0.13
N VAL A 51 -3.35 20.32 0.09
CA VAL A 51 -3.86 21.68 0.22
C VAL A 51 -3.33 22.28 1.53
N HIS A 52 -2.67 23.45 1.46
CA HIS A 52 -2.04 24.14 2.59
C HIS A 52 -1.08 23.28 3.45
N GLY A 53 -0.57 22.16 2.92
CA GLY A 53 0.31 21.27 3.68
C GLY A 53 -0.36 20.57 4.88
N ILE A 54 -1.70 20.48 4.91
CA ILE A 54 -2.46 19.94 6.06
C ILE A 54 -2.27 18.43 6.29
N GLN A 55 -1.68 17.73 5.30
CA GLN A 55 -1.33 16.31 5.33
C GLN A 55 -2.45 15.46 5.97
N PRO A 56 -3.66 15.43 5.36
CA PRO A 56 -4.86 14.96 6.05
C PRO A 56 -4.96 13.43 6.14
N TRP A 57 -4.06 12.72 5.45
CA TRP A 57 -4.01 11.27 5.44
C TRP A 57 -3.67 10.70 6.82
N GLN A 58 -4.39 9.66 7.19
CA GLN A 58 -4.07 8.76 8.29
C GLN A 58 -3.79 7.37 7.70
N PHE A 59 -2.67 6.78 8.12
CA PHE A 59 -2.23 5.47 7.66
C PHE A 59 -2.40 4.44 8.78
N LEU A 60 -3.34 3.51 8.60
CA LEU A 60 -3.55 2.39 9.52
C LEU A 60 -2.88 1.13 8.94
N VAL A 61 -1.85 0.65 9.62
CA VAL A 61 -1.11 -0.55 9.24
C VAL A 61 -1.69 -1.75 9.98
N ILE A 62 -2.20 -2.73 9.23
CA ILE A 62 -2.88 -3.91 9.76
C ILE A 62 -2.09 -5.16 9.33
N ASN A 63 -1.58 -5.92 10.30
CA ASN A 63 -0.91 -7.20 10.10
C ASN A 63 -1.64 -8.37 10.80
N ASN A 64 -2.83 -8.12 11.36
CA ASN A 64 -3.66 -9.17 11.94
C ASN A 64 -4.43 -9.90 10.82
N ALA A 65 -4.06 -11.16 10.57
CA ALA A 65 -4.64 -11.96 9.50
C ALA A 65 -6.17 -12.16 9.63
N SER A 66 -6.69 -12.32 10.86
CA SER A 66 -8.14 -12.45 11.08
C SER A 66 -8.87 -11.18 10.67
N PHE A 67 -8.36 -10.01 11.07
CA PHE A 67 -8.95 -8.73 10.71
C PHE A 67 -8.92 -8.48 9.20
N ILE A 68 -7.81 -8.81 8.52
CA ILE A 68 -7.70 -8.70 7.06
C ILE A 68 -8.77 -9.57 6.35
N LYS A 69 -9.00 -10.79 6.84
CA LYS A 69 -10.06 -11.67 6.32
C LYS A 69 -11.45 -11.08 6.53
N GLU A 70 -11.71 -10.47 7.68
CA GLU A 70 -13.00 -9.77 7.92
C GLU A 70 -13.21 -8.60 6.96
N VAL A 71 -12.17 -7.79 6.68
CA VAL A 71 -12.25 -6.73 5.66
C VAL A 71 -12.62 -7.31 4.29
N ALA A 72 -11.99 -8.42 3.88
CA ALA A 72 -12.32 -9.08 2.61
C ALA A 72 -13.78 -9.57 2.58
N LYS A 73 -14.28 -10.16 3.68
CA LYS A 73 -15.69 -10.58 3.79
C LYS A 73 -16.67 -9.41 3.64
N ILE A 74 -16.36 -8.25 4.20
CA ILE A 74 -17.19 -7.05 4.05
C ILE A 74 -17.28 -6.64 2.57
N LEU A 75 -16.18 -6.70 1.84
CA LEU A 75 -16.16 -6.39 0.40
C LEU A 75 -16.98 -7.40 -0.41
N LEU A 76 -16.90 -8.69 -0.09
CA LEU A 76 -17.72 -9.73 -0.73
C LEU A 76 -19.21 -9.54 -0.46
N ARG A 77 -19.59 -9.16 0.77
CA ARG A 77 -21.00 -8.86 1.07
C ARG A 77 -21.49 -7.68 0.24
N ARG A 78 -20.69 -6.60 0.16
CA ARG A 78 -21.01 -5.42 -0.65
C ARG A 78 -21.02 -5.70 -2.15
N SER A 79 -20.28 -6.68 -2.65
CA SER A 79 -20.25 -7.03 -4.07
C SER A 79 -21.57 -7.64 -4.54
N MET A 80 -22.31 -8.31 -3.65
CA MET A 80 -23.63 -8.86 -3.95
C MET A 80 -24.66 -7.78 -4.29
N GLU A 81 -24.52 -6.60 -3.69
CA GLU A 81 -25.38 -5.42 -3.89
C GLU A 81 -25.03 -4.62 -5.16
N LYS A 82 -24.01 -5.04 -5.92
CA LYS A 82 -23.55 -4.33 -7.13
C LYS A 82 -23.96 -5.07 -8.41
N GLU A 83 -24.15 -4.27 -9.45
CA GLU A 83 -24.20 -4.72 -10.84
C GLU A 83 -22.95 -5.52 -11.23
N ILE A 84 -23.03 -6.28 -12.33
CA ILE A 84 -22.03 -7.26 -12.77
C ILE A 84 -20.60 -6.69 -12.75
N ALA A 85 -20.38 -5.53 -13.34
CA ALA A 85 -19.05 -4.91 -13.39
C ALA A 85 -18.51 -4.55 -12.00
N GLY A 86 -19.37 -4.01 -11.13
CA GLY A 86 -19.00 -3.67 -9.76
C GLY A 86 -18.72 -4.90 -8.91
N ARG A 87 -19.51 -5.98 -9.10
CA ARG A 87 -19.30 -7.26 -8.43
C ARG A 87 -17.94 -7.86 -8.78
N ILE A 88 -17.61 -7.97 -10.07
CA ILE A 88 -16.31 -8.51 -10.54
C ILE A 88 -15.13 -7.76 -9.92
N LEU A 89 -15.21 -6.42 -9.89
CA LEU A 89 -14.16 -5.59 -9.31
C LEU A 89 -13.99 -5.83 -7.80
N LEU A 90 -15.09 -5.86 -7.06
CA LEU A 90 -15.07 -6.06 -5.61
C LEU A 90 -14.64 -7.47 -5.23
N ASP A 91 -15.09 -8.51 -5.95
CA ASP A 91 -14.68 -9.89 -5.71
C ASP A 91 -13.17 -10.06 -5.94
N SER A 92 -12.65 -9.48 -7.03
CA SER A 92 -11.21 -9.47 -7.32
C SER A 92 -10.39 -8.76 -6.22
N THR A 93 -10.93 -7.65 -5.70
CA THR A 93 -10.29 -6.85 -4.64
C THR A 93 -10.32 -7.60 -3.31
N ALA A 94 -11.45 -8.22 -2.95
CA ALA A 94 -11.58 -9.02 -1.74
C ALA A 94 -10.60 -10.19 -1.74
N ASN A 95 -10.50 -10.92 -2.85
CA ASN A 95 -9.54 -12.00 -3.01
C ASN A 95 -8.08 -11.54 -2.90
N THR A 96 -7.78 -10.33 -3.40
CA THR A 96 -6.44 -9.73 -3.27
C THR A 96 -6.10 -9.40 -1.81
N ILE A 97 -7.05 -8.80 -1.08
CA ILE A 97 -6.88 -8.43 0.33
C ILE A 97 -6.77 -9.67 1.21
N ASN A 98 -7.60 -10.68 0.97
CA ASN A 98 -7.64 -11.92 1.76
C ASN A 98 -6.29 -12.65 1.80
N ASN A 99 -5.48 -12.52 0.75
CA ASN A 99 -4.18 -13.16 0.61
C ASN A 99 -3.00 -12.21 0.87
N ALA A 100 -3.25 -10.98 1.33
CA ALA A 100 -2.21 -10.01 1.61
C ALA A 100 -1.62 -10.24 3.01
N PRO A 101 -0.27 -10.24 3.17
CA PRO A 101 0.35 -10.39 4.50
C PRO A 101 0.18 -9.14 5.38
N LEU A 102 -0.19 -8.00 4.77
CA LEU A 102 -0.37 -6.72 5.44
C LEU A 102 -1.31 -5.84 4.61
N LEU A 103 -2.16 -5.08 5.29
CA LEU A 103 -3.04 -4.09 4.69
C LEU A 103 -2.66 -2.70 5.23
N ILE A 104 -2.47 -1.74 4.33
CA ILE A 104 -2.38 -0.32 4.68
C ILE A 104 -3.71 0.32 4.29
N ALA A 105 -4.53 0.66 5.28
CA ALA A 105 -5.74 1.43 5.06
C ALA A 105 -5.39 2.93 5.17
N VAL A 106 -5.79 3.70 4.16
CA VAL A 106 -5.61 5.15 4.13
C VAL A 106 -6.99 5.79 4.26
N TYR A 107 -7.14 6.67 5.23
CA TYR A 107 -8.38 7.39 5.46
C TYR A 107 -8.09 8.84 5.81
N ASN A 108 -9.13 9.67 5.73
CA ASN A 108 -9.09 11.06 6.15
C ASN A 108 -10.26 11.26 7.13
N ASN A 109 -9.98 11.79 8.31
CA ASN A 109 -10.98 12.09 9.34
C ASN A 109 -11.14 13.59 9.59
N LYS A 110 -10.46 14.45 8.82
CA LYS A 110 -10.67 15.89 8.89
C LYS A 110 -11.87 16.22 8.02
N GLU A 111 -12.90 16.81 8.64
CA GLU A 111 -13.91 17.54 7.88
C GLU A 111 -13.18 18.53 6.98
N VAL A 112 -13.55 18.56 5.70
CA VAL A 112 -13.08 19.62 4.81
C VAL A 112 -13.67 20.91 5.39
N VAL A 113 -12.88 21.65 6.14
CA VAL A 113 -13.25 23.00 6.58
C VAL A 113 -13.50 23.77 5.29
N LYS A 114 -14.77 24.03 5.02
CA LYS A 114 -15.25 24.78 3.85
C LYS A 114 -14.86 26.25 3.98
#